data_AF-A0A965GGB9-F1
#
_entry.id   AF-A0A965GGB9-F1
#
_cell.length_a   1.000
_cell.length_b   1.000
_cell.length_c   1.000
_cell.angle_alpha   90.00
_cell.angle_beta   90.00
_cell.angle_gamma   90.00
#
_symmetry.space_group_name_H-M   'P 1'
#
loop_
_entity.id
_entity.type
_entity.pdbx_description
1 polymer ?
#
loop_
_entity_poly.entity_id
_entity_poly.type
_entity_poly.pdbx_seq_one_letter_code
_entity_poly.pdbx_strand_id
1 'polypeptide(L)' 'MPKHDELDKLAIEIIDCHKCTRLVKWREKVSVEKRAAYVTESYWGKPIVGFGDKRA' A
#
# COMPACT_ATOMS: atom_id res chain seq x y z
N MET A 1 0.54 -18.89 -22.11
CA MET A 1 1.22 -18.36 -20.91
C MET A 1 0.54 -17.03 -20.57
N PRO A 2 -0.16 -16.88 -19.44
CA PRO A 2 -0.92 -15.67 -19.20
C PRO A 2 0.06 -14.52 -18.95
N LYS A 3 -0.08 -13.44 -19.74
CA LYS A 3 0.67 -12.19 -19.56
C LYS A 3 0.47 -11.72 -18.13
N HIS A 4 1.53 -11.73 -17.32
CA HIS A 4 1.47 -11.00 -16.05
C HIS A 4 1.32 -9.53 -16.40
N ASP A 5 0.25 -8.96 -15.86
CA ASP A 5 -0.49 -7.81 -16.34
C ASP A 5 0.28 -6.53 -16.04
N GLU A 6 0.36 -5.56 -16.95
CA GLU A 6 1.12 -4.31 -16.73
C GLU A 6 0.72 -3.60 -15.43
N LEU A 7 -0.54 -3.76 -15.02
CA LEU A 7 -1.05 -3.27 -13.73
C LEU A 7 -0.40 -3.95 -12.52
N ASP A 8 -0.02 -5.22 -12.63
CA ASP A 8 0.65 -5.95 -11.55
C ASP A 8 2.10 -5.42 -11.38
N LYS A 9 2.77 -5.04 -12.47
CA LYS A 9 4.09 -4.38 -12.41
C LYS A 9 4.00 -3.01 -11.76
N LEU A 10 3.02 -2.22 -12.19
CA LEU A 10 2.77 -0.91 -11.61
C LEU A 10 2.44 -1.01 -10.11
N ALA A 11 1.69 -2.03 -9.69
CA ALA A 11 1.40 -2.27 -8.29
C ALA A 11 2.68 -2.48 -7.45
N ILE A 12 3.66 -3.22 -7.97
CA ILE A 12 4.97 -3.40 -7.31
C ILE A 12 5.70 -2.06 -7.19
N GLU A 13 5.79 -1.29 -8.29
CA GLU A 13 6.44 0.02 -8.28
C GLU A 13 5.78 1.02 -7.31
N ILE A 14 4.45 0.96 -7.20
CA ILE A 14 3.70 1.78 -6.24
C ILE A 14 4.03 1.36 -4.81
N ILE A 15 4.04 0.06 -4.50
CA ILE A 15 4.35 -0.46 -3.16
C ILE A 15 5.75 -0.02 -2.71
N ASP A 16 6.71 -0.01 -3.62
CA ASP A 16 8.11 0.38 -3.35
C ASP A 16 8.34 1.90 -3.33
N CYS A 17 7.31 2.71 -3.55
CA CYS A 17 7.43 4.16 -3.60
C CYS A 17 7.60 4.81 -2.21
N HIS A 18 8.69 5.59 -2.08
CA HIS A 18 9.05 6.33 -0.87
C HIS A 18 9.33 7.83 -1.14
N LYS A 19 8.89 8.35 -2.30
CA LYS A 19 9.22 9.73 -2.75
C LYS A 19 8.70 10.84 -1.82
N CYS A 20 7.64 10.58 -1.06
CA CYS A 20 7.00 11.59 -0.21
C CYS A 20 7.37 11.38 1.27
N THR A 21 8.46 12.00 1.73
CA THR A 21 8.99 11.85 3.10
C THR A 21 7.94 12.06 4.19
N ARG A 22 7.06 13.06 4.05
CA ARG A 22 5.99 13.33 5.02
C ARG A 22 4.99 12.17 5.12
N LEU A 23 4.62 11.57 3.99
CA LEU A 23 3.63 10.50 3.94
C LEU A 23 4.22 9.16 4.41
N VAL A 24 5.47 8.87 4.05
CA VAL A 24 6.19 7.68 4.52
C VAL A 24 6.30 7.70 6.04
N LYS A 25 6.78 8.81 6.62
CA LYS A 25 6.85 8.97 8.08
C LYS A 25 5.49 8.78 8.76
N TRP A 26 4.43 9.31 8.16
CA TRP A 26 3.09 9.19 8.73
C TRP A 26 2.56 7.76 8.69
N ARG A 27 2.63 7.07 7.54
CA ARG A 27 2.11 5.69 7.38
C ARG A 27 2.84 4.69 8.27
N GLU A 28 4.14 4.87 8.47
CA GLU A 28 4.97 4.06 9.38
C GLU A 28 4.64 4.34 10.85
N LYS A 29 4.41 5.62 11.20
CA LYS A 29 4.00 5.98 12.56
C LYS A 29 2.67 5.32 12.91
N VAL A 30 1.64 5.45 12.07
CA VAL A 30 0.30 4.93 12.39
C VAL A 30 0.19 3.40 12.28
N SER A 31 1.11 2.73 11.60
CA SER A 31 1.16 1.25 11.60
C SER A 31 1.70 0.70 12.93
N VAL A 32 2.46 1.49 13.68
CA VAL A 32 2.95 1.18 15.04
C VAL A 32 2.01 1.75 16.11
N GLU A 33 1.74 3.06 16.06
CA GLU A 33 0.83 3.79 16.95
C GLU A 33 -0.61 3.65 16.46
N LYS A 34 -1.14 2.43 16.53
CA LYS A 34 -2.49 2.11 16.08
C LYS A 34 -3.54 2.76 16.97
N ARG A 35 -4.70 3.07 16.38
CA ARG A 35 -5.88 3.50 17.15
C ARG A 35 -6.24 2.39 18.14
N ALA A 36 -6.62 2.73 19.37
CA ALA A 36 -6.90 1.75 20.43
C ALA A 36 -7.87 0.64 19.99
N ALA A 37 -8.88 0.98 19.18
CA ALA A 37 -9.85 0.03 18.63
C ALA A 37 -9.25 -1.05 17.71
N TYR A 38 -8.08 -0.82 17.11
CA TYR A 38 -7.44 -1.69 16.13
C TYR A 38 -6.03 -2.15 16.57
N VAL A 39 -5.73 -2.05 17.86
CA VAL A 39 -4.38 -2.32 18.39
C VAL A 39 -3.91 -3.75 18.10
N THR A 40 -4.85 -4.70 18.06
CA THR A 40 -4.60 -6.12 17.79
C THR A 40 -4.48 -6.46 16.32
N GLU A 41 -4.82 -5.54 15.41
CA GLU A 41 -4.86 -5.82 13.97
C GLU A 41 -3.47 -5.63 13.34
N SER A 42 -3.19 -6.37 12.27
CA SER A 42 -2.01 -6.13 11.45
C SER A 42 -2.27 -4.99 10.46
N TYR A 43 -1.45 -3.95 10.50
CA TYR A 43 -1.59 -2.80 9.60
C TYR A 43 -0.69 -2.99 8.37
N TRP A 44 -1.21 -2.63 7.20
CA TRP A 44 -0.46 -2.71 5.94
C TRP A 44 0.78 -1.81 5.92
N GLY A 45 0.64 -0.54 6.35
CA GLY A 45 1.77 0.39 6.49
C GLY A 45 2.49 0.79 5.19
N LYS A 46 1.96 0.41 4.02
CA LYS A 46 2.54 0.63 2.69
C LYS A 46 1.55 1.36 1.76
N PRO A 47 1.98 1.83 0.57
CA PRO A 47 1.08 2.37 -0.44
C PRO A 47 -0.06 1.41 -0.79
N ILE A 48 -1.22 1.99 -1.11
CA ILE A 48 -2.38 1.25 -1.60
C ILE A 48 -2.30 1.18 -3.12
N VAL A 49 -2.62 0.01 -3.66
CA VAL A 49 -2.68 -0.25 -5.11
C VAL A 49 -4.13 -0.21 -5.58
N GLY A 50 -4.33 -0.03 -6.88
CA GLY A 50 -5.66 -0.05 -7.48
C GLY A 50 -6.37 -1.39 -7.23
N PHE A 51 -7.68 -1.34 -7.01
CA PHE A 51 -8.55 -2.50 -6.83
C PHE A 51 -9.79 -2.34 -7.71
N GLY A 52 -10.25 -3.43 -8.31
CA GLY A 52 -11.48 -3.46 -9.12
C GLY A 52 -11.30 -4.17 -10.47
N ASP A 53 -12.31 -4.02 -11.34
CA ASP A 53 -12.21 -4.46 -12.73
C ASP A 53 -11.14 -3.65 -13.45
N LYS A 54 -10.21 -4.34 -14.13
CA LYS A 54 -9.11 -3.73 -14.90
C LYS A 54 -9.59 -2.93 -16.11
N ARG A 55 -10.87 -3.03 -16.46
CA ARG A 55 -11.51 -2.36 -17.61
C ARG A 55 -12.63 -1.38 -17.20
N ALA A 56 -12.70 -1.02 -15.92
CA ALA A 56 -13.64 -0.02 -15.41
C ALA A 56 -13.32 1.39 -15.92
#